data_AF-A0A7C5H976-F1
#
_entry.id   AF-A0A7C5H976-F1
#
_cell.length_a   1.000
_cell.length_b   1.000
_cell.length_c   1.000
_cell.angle_alpha   90.00
_cell.angle_beta   90.00
_cell.angle_gamma   90.00
#
_symmetry.space_group_name_H-M   'P 1'
#
loop_
_entity.id
_entity.type
_entity.pdbx_description
1 polymer ?
#
loop_
_entity_poly.entity_id
_entity_poly.type
_entity_poly.pdbx_seq_one_letter_code
_entity_poly.pdbx_strand_id
1 'polypeptide(L)'
;MKNINPLGLFDEHFLLERLTKLKDPLVKLEAHIDWQLFAPILEVAFTKPSNRKSMGRPPFDRLMMFKLLILQSLYNLSDDQTEYQMTDRLSFKRFLGL
;
A
#
# COMPACT_ATOMS: atom_id res chain seq x y z
N MET A 1 14.30 -0.34 34.26
CA MET A 1 14.33 -1.52 33.36
C MET A 1 13.32 -1.27 32.25
N LYS A 2 13.73 -1.26 30.97
CA LYS A 2 12.78 -1.12 29.86
C LYS A 2 11.94 -2.41 29.83
N ASN A 3 10.63 -2.29 30.00
CA ASN A 3 9.70 -3.40 29.83
C ASN A 3 9.77 -3.79 28.34
N ILE A 4 10.55 -4.82 28.02
CA ILE A 4 10.54 -5.42 26.70
C ILE A 4 9.33 -6.36 26.70
N ASN A 5 8.14 -5.80 26.48
CA ASN A 5 6.99 -6.63 26.18
C ASN A 5 7.25 -7.30 24.82
N PRO A 6 7.17 -8.63 24.72
CA PRO A 6 7.15 -9.28 23.42
C PRO A 6 5.93 -8.77 22.64
N LEU A 7 6.05 -8.69 21.32
CA LEU A 7 4.94 -8.32 20.43
C LEU A 7 3.74 -9.22 20.73
N GLY A 8 2.71 -8.65 21.34
CA GLY A 8 1.44 -9.30 21.63
C GLY A 8 0.65 -9.56 20.36
N LEU A 9 -0.27 -10.53 20.43
CA LEU A 9 -1.11 -10.96 19.30
C LEU A 9 -1.84 -9.80 18.58
N PHE A 10 -2.15 -8.72 19.31
CA PHE A 10 -2.92 -7.58 18.82
C PHE A 10 -2.12 -6.28 18.73
N ASP A 11 -0.80 -6.32 18.89
CA ASP A 11 0.02 -5.11 18.95
C ASP A 11 -0.05 -4.29 17.66
N GLU A 12 -0.07 -4.95 16.50
CA GLU A 12 -0.25 -4.27 15.21
C GLU A 12 -1.59 -3.54 15.14
N HIS A 13 -2.67 -4.19 15.56
CA HIS A 13 -4.00 -3.58 15.60
C HIS A 13 -4.01 -2.33 16.49
N PHE A 14 -3.44 -2.42 17.70
CA PHE A 14 -3.34 -1.26 18.60
C PHE A 14 -2.47 -0.14 18.03
N LEU A 15 -1.39 -0.47 17.31
CA LEU A 15 -0.56 0.52 16.61
C LEU A 15 -1.34 1.21 15.49
N LEU A 16 -2.10 0.46 14.68
CA LEU A 16 -2.94 1.02 13.62
C LEU A 16 -4.06 1.91 14.17
N GLU A 17 -4.73 1.51 15.25
CA GLU A 17 -5.70 2.35 15.95
C GLU A 17 -5.07 3.65 16.45
N ARG A 18 -3.88 3.54 17.05
CA ARG A 18 -3.13 4.71 17.52
C ARG A 18 -2.78 5.63 16.35
N LEU A 19 -2.33 5.09 15.22
CA LEU A 19 -2.06 5.88 14.00
C LEU A 19 -3.32 6.58 13.48
N THR A 20 -4.47 5.91 13.49
CA THR A 20 -5.75 6.52 13.14
C THR A 20 -6.10 7.68 14.08
N LYS A 21 -5.91 7.51 15.40
CA LYS A 21 -6.11 8.57 16.40
C LYS A 21 -5.15 9.76 16.21
N LEU A 22 -3.94 9.50 15.71
CA LEU A 22 -2.96 10.52 15.33
C LEU A 22 -3.26 11.20 13.99
N LYS A 23 -4.43 10.94 13.39
CA LYS A 23 -4.92 11.56 12.14
C LYS A 23 -4.08 11.19 10.92
N ASP A 24 -3.77 9.90 10.76
CA ASP A 24 -3.13 9.37 9.55
C ASP A 24 -3.86 9.87 8.28
N PRO A 25 -3.20 10.66 7.41
CA PRO A 25 -3.80 11.21 6.21
C PRO A 25 -4.21 10.12 5.20
N LEU A 26 -3.54 8.96 5.20
CA LEU A 26 -3.84 7.87 4.26
C LEU A 26 -5.18 7.21 4.54
N VAL A 27 -5.63 7.20 5.81
CA VAL A 27 -6.98 6.72 6.17
C VAL A 27 -8.06 7.63 5.58
N LYS A 28 -7.82 8.94 5.59
CA LYS A 28 -8.74 9.90 4.96
C LYS A 28 -8.75 9.73 3.45
N LEU A 29 -7.58 9.59 2.84
CA LEU A 29 -7.45 9.37 1.40
C LEU A 29 -8.20 8.11 0.97
N GLU A 30 -8.04 7.02 1.70
CA GLU A 30 -8.76 5.76 1.45
C GLU A 30 -10.28 5.91 1.57
N ALA A 31 -10.76 6.69 2.54
CA ALA A 31 -12.20 6.89 2.76
C ALA A 31 -12.85 7.82 1.73
N HIS A 32 -12.09 8.71 1.10
CA HIS A 32 -12.63 9.73 0.19
C HIS A 32 -12.53 9.37 -1.29
N ILE A 33 -11.70 8.39 -1.66
CA ILE A 33 -11.49 7.97 -3.04
C ILE A 33 -12.07 6.58 -3.24
N ASP A 34 -13.02 6.45 -4.17
CA ASP A 34 -13.44 5.14 -4.65
C ASP A 34 -12.40 4.58 -5.64
N TRP A 35 -11.47 3.79 -5.11
CA TRP A 35 -10.37 3.22 -5.87
C TRP A 35 -10.81 2.23 -6.95
N GLN A 36 -11.96 1.58 -6.78
CA GLN A 36 -12.48 0.59 -7.75
C GLN A 36 -12.78 1.25 -9.10
N LEU A 37 -13.06 2.55 -9.12
CA LEU A 37 -13.27 3.32 -10.36
C LEU A 37 -12.05 3.30 -11.29
N PHE A 38 -10.84 3.15 -10.76
CA PHE A 38 -9.62 3.10 -11.57
C PHE A 38 -9.32 1.71 -12.13
N ALA A 39 -9.83 0.64 -11.52
CA ALA A 39 -9.57 -0.74 -11.94
C ALA A 39 -9.85 -0.97 -13.43
N PRO A 40 -11.03 -0.63 -14.01
CA PRO A 40 -11.29 -0.86 -15.43
C PRO A 40 -10.37 -0.04 -16.34
N ILE A 41 -10.00 1.17 -15.93
CA ILE A 41 -9.08 2.04 -16.67
C ILE A 41 -7.69 1.41 -16.73
N LEU A 42 -7.21 0.89 -15.60
CA LEU A 42 -5.92 0.22 -15.48
C LEU A 42 -5.92 -1.10 -16.26
N GLU A 43 -7.00 -1.87 -16.24
CA GLU A 43 -7.11 -3.09 -17.04
C GLU A 43 -6.96 -2.81 -18.54
N VAL A 44 -7.67 -1.79 -19.05
CA VAL A 44 -7.57 -1.39 -20.47
C VAL A 44 -6.16 -0.90 -20.80
N ALA A 45 -5.58 -0.02 -19.97
CA ALA A 45 -4.25 0.55 -20.21
C ALA A 45 -3.15 -0.51 -20.24
N PHE A 46 -3.28 -1.57 -19.43
CA PHE A 46 -2.28 -2.62 -19.30
C PHE A 46 -2.72 -3.96 -19.89
N THR A 47 -3.72 -3.99 -20.79
CA THR A 47 -4.18 -5.21 -21.45
C THR A 47 -3.01 -5.82 -22.24
N LYS A 48 -2.59 -7.03 -21.88
CA LYS A 48 -1.51 -7.72 -22.60
C LYS A 48 -2.04 -8.28 -23.92
N PRO A 49 -1.27 -8.21 -25.02
CA PRO A 49 -1.60 -8.97 -26.22
C PRO A 49 -1.59 -10.47 -25.87
N SER A 50 -2.57 -11.20 -26.41
CA SER A 50 -2.93 -12.60 -26.15
C SER A 50 -1.82 -13.65 -26.33
N ASN A 51 -0.63 -13.24 -26.79
CA ASN A 51 0.37 -14.14 -27.35
C ASN A 51 1.58 -14.39 -26.42
N ARG A 52 1.54 -13.91 -25.17
CA ARG A 52 2.61 -14.21 -24.19
C ARG A 52 2.19 -15.34 -23.25
N LYS A 53 2.84 -16.49 -23.39
CA LYS A 53 2.85 -17.54 -22.35
C LYS A 53 3.24 -16.87 -21.03
N SER A 54 2.42 -17.03 -19.99
CA SER A 54 2.70 -16.50 -18.65
C SER A 54 3.86 -17.26 -18.04
N MET A 55 5.07 -16.76 -18.26
CA MET A 55 6.31 -17.30 -17.71
C MET A 55 6.89 -16.28 -16.73
N GLY A 56 7.07 -16.67 -15.46
CA GLY A 56 7.59 -15.82 -14.39
C GLY A 56 6.58 -15.50 -13.28
N ARG A 57 7.02 -14.71 -12.28
CA ARG A 57 6.17 -14.24 -11.16
C ARG A 57 5.04 -13.36 -11.72
N PRO A 58 3.78 -13.55 -11.29
CA PRO A 58 2.70 -12.66 -11.70
C PRO A 58 3.00 -11.21 -11.25
N PRO A 59 2.59 -10.21 -12.04
CA PRO A 59 2.70 -8.82 -11.62
C PRO A 59 1.88 -8.57 -10.37
N PHE A 60 2.27 -7.56 -9.59
CA PHE A 60 1.45 -7.04 -8.49
C PHE A 60 0.11 -6.50 -9.00
N ASP A 61 -0.85 -6.41 -8.09
CA ASP A 61 -2.14 -5.79 -8.39
C ASP A 61 -1.94 -4.36 -8.93
N ARG A 62 -2.59 -4.05 -10.05
CA ARG A 62 -2.41 -2.78 -10.75
C ARG A 62 -2.96 -1.62 -9.92
N LEU A 63 -4.04 -1.86 -9.18
CA LEU A 63 -4.63 -0.83 -8.33
C LEU A 63 -3.70 -0.52 -7.14
N MET A 64 -3.13 -1.55 -6.51
CA MET A 64 -2.07 -1.38 -5.51
C MET A 64 -0.87 -0.59 -6.07
N MET A 65 -0.39 -0.92 -7.27
CA MET A 65 0.70 -0.18 -7.92
C MET A 65 0.33 1.29 -8.18
N PHE A 66 -0.91 1.57 -8.58
CA PHE A 66 -1.39 2.94 -8.77
C PHE A 66 -1.40 3.72 -7.44
N LYS A 67 -1.87 3.11 -6.35
CA LYS A 67 -1.78 3.70 -5.01
C LYS A 67 -0.32 3.97 -4.59
N LEU A 68 0.60 3.09 -4.96
CA LEU A 68 2.03 3.24 -4.67
C LEU A 68 2.64 4.45 -5.39
N LEU A 69 2.27 4.71 -6.64
CA LEU A 69 2.69 5.93 -7.38
C LEU A 69 2.19 7.21 -6.69
N ILE A 70 0.98 7.17 -6.11
CA ILE A 70 0.45 8.30 -5.34
C ILE A 70 1.27 8.52 -4.07
N LEU A 71 1.65 7.45 -3.34
CA LEU A 71 2.54 7.57 -2.19
C LEU A 71 3.90 8.15 -2.58
N GLN A 72 4.49 7.68 -3.68
CA GLN A 72 5.74 8.23 -4.22
C GLN A 72 5.64 9.74 -4.44
N SER A 73 4.56 10.19 -5.08
CA SER A 73 4.32 11.61 -5.34
C SER A 73 4.09 12.43 -4.07
N LEU A 74 3.26 11.92 -3.13
CA LEU A 74 2.92 12.64 -1.89
C LEU A 74 4.11 12.81 -0.94
N TYR A 75 5.01 11.83 -0.91
CA TYR A 75 6.17 11.81 -0.01
C TYR A 75 7.50 12.09 -0.72
N ASN A 76 7.46 12.39 -2.02
CA ASN A 76 8.63 12.65 -2.87
C ASN A 76 9.71 11.55 -2.75
N LEU A 77 9.29 10.29 -2.87
CA LEU A 77 10.13 9.11 -2.69
C LEU A 77 10.66 8.60 -4.03
N SER A 78 11.90 8.11 -4.04
CA SER A 78 12.41 7.26 -5.13
C SER A 78 11.85 5.84 -5.03
N ASP A 79 12.04 5.04 -6.08
CA ASP A 79 11.61 3.63 -6.09
C ASP A 79 12.24 2.84 -4.93
N ASP A 80 13.56 2.93 -4.75
CA ASP A 80 14.28 2.27 -3.66
C ASP A 80 13.77 2.69 -2.27
N GLN A 81 13.50 3.99 -2.09
CA GLN A 81 12.93 4.49 -0.84
C GLN A 81 11.51 3.98 -0.65
N THR A 82 10.73 3.87 -1.71
CA THR A 82 9.36 3.38 -1.62
C THR A 82 9.31 1.93 -1.17
N GLU A 83 10.18 1.08 -1.72
CA GLU A 83 10.30 -0.32 -1.31
C GLU A 83 10.68 -0.44 0.19
N TYR A 84 11.65 0.35 0.64
CA TYR A 84 12.03 0.40 2.04
C TYR A 84 10.87 0.86 2.94
N GLN A 85 10.22 1.97 2.59
CA GLN A 85 9.14 2.56 3.38
C GLN A 85 7.89 1.68 3.41
N MET A 86 7.58 0.97 2.32
CA MET A 86 6.50 -0.03 2.27
C MET A 86 6.77 -1.19 3.23
N THR A 87 8.03 -1.60 3.38
CA THR A 87 8.42 -2.69 4.27
C THR A 87 8.40 -2.29 5.74
N ASP A 88 8.75 -1.03 6.04
CA ASP A 88 8.91 -0.53 7.40
C ASP A 88 7.61 0.10 7.99
N ARG A 89 6.84 0.83 7.18
CA ARG A 89 5.72 1.65 7.70
C ARG A 89 4.38 0.94 7.63
N LEU A 90 3.81 0.65 8.81
CA LEU A 90 2.46 0.10 8.96
C LEU A 90 1.36 0.94 8.29
N SER A 91 1.49 2.28 8.29
CA SER A 91 0.50 3.14 7.60
C SER A 91 0.49 2.93 6.08
N PHE A 92 1.67 2.66 5.48
CA PHE A 92 1.78 2.39 4.05
C PHE A 92 1.26 1.00 3.71
N LYS A 93 1.61 -0.02 4.51
CA LYS A 93 1.07 -1.38 4.33
C LYS A 93 -0.45 -1.41 4.40
N ARG A 94 -1.03 -0.76 5.42
CA ARG A 94 -2.48 -0.62 5.56
C ARG A 94 -3.12 0.06 4.34
N PHE A 95 -2.53 1.13 3.83
CA PHE A 95 -3.07 1.86 2.67
C PHE A 95 -2.99 1.05 1.37
N LEU A 96 -1.93 0.26 1.20
CA LEU A 96 -1.73 -0.60 0.04
C LEU A 96 -2.47 -1.94 0.14
N GLY A 97 -3.00 -2.31 1.31
CA GLY A 97 -3.69 -3.58 1.54
C GLY A 97 -2.74 -4.77 1.64
N LEU A 98 -1.52 -4.55 2.14
CA LEU A 98 -0.46 -5.55 2.33
C LEU A 98 -0.41 -6.09 3.76
#